data_AF-A0A497NPS6-F1
#
_entry.id   AF-A0A497NPS6-F1
#
_cell.length_a   1.000
_cell.length_b   1.000
_cell.length_c   1.000
_cell.angle_alpha   90.00
_cell.angle_beta   90.00
_cell.angle_gamma   90.00
#
_symmetry.space_group_name_H-M   'P 1'
#
loop_
_entity.id
_entity.type
_entity.pdbx_description
1 polymer ?
#
loop_
_entity_poly.entity_id
_entity_poly.type
_entity_poly.pdbx_seq_one_letter_code
_entity_poly.pdbx_strand_id
1 'polypeptide(L)' 'MNVFDAIKKRRSIRKYKKTVVEQEKLNTVLEAARLAPSAVNKQPWAFIVVTDPQ' A
#
# COMPACT_ATOMS: atom_id res chain seq x y z
N MET A 1 -5.36 13.92 -10.48
CA MET A 1 -4.01 13.40 -10.78
C MET A 1 -4.17 12.01 -11.36
N ASN A 2 -3.54 11.70 -12.48
CA ASN A 2 -3.68 10.39 -13.13
C ASN A 2 -2.54 9.44 -12.72
N VAL A 3 -2.58 8.20 -13.22
CA VAL A 3 -1.59 7.14 -12.89
C VAL A 3 -0.16 7.56 -13.29
N PHE A 4 0.02 8.12 -14.48
CA PHE A 4 1.35 8.52 -14.96
C PHE A 4 1.95 9.66 -14.13
N ASP A 5 1.13 10.63 -13.72
CA ASP A 5 1.54 11.71 -12.82
C ASP A 5 1.97 11.15 -11.45
N ALA A 6 1.25 10.15 -10.94
CA ALA A 6 1.58 9.47 -9.68
C ALA A 6 2.93 8.79 -9.70
N ILE A 7 3.20 8.05 -10.77
CA ILE A 7 4.47 7.35 -10.93
C ILE A 7 5.64 8.34 -11.03
N LYS A 8 5.50 9.41 -11.84
CA LYS A 8 6.56 10.41 -12.04
C LYS A 8 6.86 11.24 -10.78
N LYS A 9 5.84 11.59 -9.99
CA LYS A 9 6.00 12.43 -8.78
C LYS A 9 6.41 11.64 -7.53
N ARG A 10 6.40 10.30 -7.58
CA ARG A 10 6.70 9.45 -6.43
C ARG A 10 8.12 9.71 -5.90
N ARG A 11 8.23 9.96 -4.60
CA ARG A 11 9.48 10.06 -3.85
C ARG A 11 9.35 9.34 -2.52
N SER A 12 10.48 8.88 -1.96
CA SER A 12 10.48 8.28 -0.62
C SER A 12 10.26 9.36 0.44
N ILE A 13 9.23 9.19 1.25
CA ILE A 13 8.95 10.05 2.41
C ILE A 13 9.61 9.42 3.64
N ARG A 14 10.19 10.24 4.52
CA ARG A 14 10.87 9.78 5.75
C ARG A 14 10.47 10.56 7.00
N LYS A 15 9.49 11.47 6.87
CA LYS A 15 8.92 12.25 7.96
C LYS A 15 7.40 12.21 7.83
N TYR A 16 6.74 11.66 8.83
CA TYR A 16 5.31 11.39 8.82
C TYR A 16 4.60 12.15 9.95
N LYS A 17 3.30 12.38 9.79
CA LYS A 17 2.44 12.88 10.86
C LYS A 17 2.12 11.74 11.82
N LYS A 18 1.77 12.06 13.08
CA LYS A 18 1.29 11.08 14.08
C LYS A 18 -0.16 10.63 13.83
N THR A 19 -0.73 10.96 12.68
CA THR A 19 -2.11 10.63 12.32
C THR A 19 -2.19 9.16 11.94
N VAL A 20 -3.10 8.43 12.58
CA VAL A 20 -3.41 7.05 12.23
C VAL A 20 -4.03 7.00 10.83
N VAL A 21 -3.68 5.99 10.05
CA VAL A 21 -4.26 5.75 8.73
C VAL A 21 -5.61 5.09 8.89
N GLU A 22 -6.64 5.62 8.24
CA GLU A 22 -7.99 5.08 8.27
C GLU A 22 -8.04 3.68 7.63
N GLN A 23 -8.85 2.78 8.21
CA GLN A 23 -8.91 1.37 7.78
C GLN A 23 -9.26 1.22 6.29
N GLU A 24 -10.15 2.05 5.77
CA GLU A 24 -10.55 2.03 4.36
C GLU A 24 -9.36 2.31 3.42
N LYS A 25 -8.47 3.24 3.79
CA LYS A 25 -7.27 3.54 3.01
C LYS A 25 -6.28 2.37 3.03
N LEU A 26 -6.14 1.70 4.18
CA LEU A 26 -5.32 0.49 4.29
C LEU A 26 -5.88 -0.61 3.38
N ASN A 27 -7.18 -0.89 3.47
CA ASN A 27 -7.86 -1.90 2.65
C ASN A 27 -7.71 -1.60 1.15
N THR A 28 -7.82 -0.33 0.75
CA THR A 28 -7.66 0.10 -0.64
C THR A 28 -6.27 -0.24 -1.20
N VAL A 29 -5.21 0.00 -0.42
CA VAL A 29 -3.83 -0.30 -0.84
C VAL A 29 -3.56 -1.80 -0.85
N LEU A 30 -4.09 -2.53 0.14
CA LEU A 30 -3.96 -3.99 0.20
C LEU A 30 -4.69 -4.67 -0.96
N GLU A 31 -5.87 -4.17 -1.34
CA GLU A 31 -6.61 -4.69 -2.49
C GLU A 31 -5.84 -4.46 -3.80
N ALA A 32 -5.25 -3.27 -3.98
CA ALA A 32 -4.38 -3.01 -5.12
C ALA A 32 -3.18 -3.97 -5.17
N ALA A 33 -2.60 -4.32 -4.01
CA ALA A 33 -1.52 -5.30 -3.92
C ALA A 33 -2.01 -6.72 -4.24
N ARG A 34 -3.20 -7.10 -3.79
CA ARG A 34 -3.83 -8.41 -4.08
C ARG A 34 -4.12 -8.60 -5.56
N LEU A 35 -4.55 -7.53 -6.24
CA LEU A 35 -4.84 -7.52 -7.68
C LEU A 35 -3.59 -7.54 -8.57
N ALA A 36 -2.38 -7.39 -7.99
CA ALA A 36 -1.15 -7.47 -8.75
C ALA A 36 -0.98 -8.87 -9.38
N PRO A 37 -0.47 -8.96 -10.63
CA PRO A 37 -0.29 -10.24 -11.28
C PRO A 37 0.73 -11.10 -10.52
N SER A 38 0.46 -12.40 -10.42
CA SER A 38 1.38 -13.39 -9.86
C SER A 38 1.67 -14.48 -10.87
N ALA A 39 2.91 -14.98 -10.87
CA ALA A 39 3.30 -16.10 -11.72
C ALA A 39 2.40 -17.31 -11.43
N VAL A 40 1.74 -17.83 -12.48
CA VAL A 40 0.84 -19.00 -12.39
C VAL A 40 -0.30 -18.82 -11.37
N ASN A 41 -0.71 -17.57 -11.13
CA ASN A 41 -1.70 -17.20 -10.11
C ASN A 41 -1.38 -17.70 -8.69
N LYS A 42 -0.11 -17.94 -8.36
CA LYS A 42 0.30 -18.48 -7.05
C LYS A 42 -0.04 -17.55 -5.88
N GLN A 43 -0.18 -16.26 -6.13
CA GLN A 43 -0.43 -15.22 -5.12
C GLN A 43 0.46 -15.41 -3.86
N PRO A 44 1.81 -15.51 -4.02
CA PRO A 44 2.70 -15.92 -2.93
C PRO A 44 3.00 -14.75 -1.96
N TRP A 45 2.03 -13.88 -1.73
CA TRP A 45 2.16 -12.69 -0.90
C TRP A 45 1.40 -12.88 0.41
N ALA A 46 2.05 -12.52 1.51
CA ALA A 46 1.41 -12.34 2.80
C ALA A 46 1.67 -10.91 3.26
N PHE A 47 0.63 -10.21 3.70
CA PHE A 47 0.73 -8.86 4.22
C PHE A 47 0.38 -8.88 5.71
N ILE A 48 1.26 -8.33 6.53
CA ILE A 48 1.04 -8.15 7.97
C ILE A 48 0.90 -6.65 8.20
N VAL A 49 -0.25 -6.24 8.72
CA VAL A 49 -0.51 -4.84 9.09
C VAL A 49 -0.22 -4.67 10.57
N VAL A 50 0.84 -3.94 10.89
CA VAL A 50 1.23 -3.64 12.27
C VAL A 50 0.69 -2.25 12.63
N THR A 51 -0.28 -2.22 13.54
CA THR A 51 -0.88 -0.99 14.08
C THR A 51 -0.60 -0.80 15.56
N ASP A 52 -0.16 -1.85 16.25
CA ASP A 52 0.28 -1.76 17.66
C ASP A 52 1.58 -0.96 17.73
N PRO A 53 1.63 0.13 18.51
CA PRO A 53 2.86 0.89 18.72
C PRO A 53 3.89 0.21 19.65
N GLN A 54 3.53 -0.89 20.33
CA GLN A 54 4.40 -1.58 21.30
C GLN A 54 5.24 -2.70 20.68
#